data_AF-A0A238W5G7-F1
#
_entry.id   AF-A0A238W5G7-F1
#
_cell.length_a   1.000
_cell.length_b   1.000
_cell.length_c   1.000
_cell.angle_alpha   90.00
_cell.angle_beta   90.00
_cell.angle_gamma   90.00
#
_symmetry.space_group_name_H-M   'P 1'
#
loop_
_entity.id
_entity.type
_entity.pdbx_description
1 polymer ?
#
loop_
_entity_poly.entity_id
_entity_poly.type
_entity_poly.pdbx_seq_one_letter_code
_entity_poly.pdbx_strand_id
1 'polypeptide(L)' 'MTLPSFMKHVRTLESNGLIRTVKCGRVRTCELDRERLAVVEDWLAEQRRLWEERTDRLDQFVTNSTERNTT' A
#
# COMPACT_ATOMS: atom_id res chain seq x y z
N MET A 1 -15.85 14.54 8.80
CA MET A 1 -16.63 13.44 8.19
C MET A 1 -17.88 13.17 9.03
N THR A 2 -19.01 12.84 8.41
CA THR A 2 -20.23 12.40 9.11
C THR A 2 -20.31 10.88 9.18
N LEU A 3 -21.10 10.34 10.12
CA LEU A 3 -21.26 8.89 10.28
C LEU A 3 -21.73 8.17 9.00
N PRO A 4 -22.69 8.70 8.20
CA PRO A 4 -23.05 8.07 6.93
C PRO A 4 -21.89 7.98 5.94
N SER A 5 -21.06 9.02 5.84
CA SER A 5 -19.88 9.01 4.98
C SER A 5 -18.83 8.01 5.47
N PHE A 6 -18.59 7.92 6.78
CA PHE A 6 -17.71 6.91 7.35
C PHE A 6 -18.20 5.49 7.07
N MET A 7 -19.50 5.23 7.22
CA MET A 7 -20.10 3.93 6.92
C MET A 7 -20.01 3.54 5.45
N LYS A 8 -19.92 4.50 4.51
CA LYS A 8 -19.62 4.20 3.11
C LYS A 8 -18.22 3.57 2.98
N HIS A 9 -17.20 4.14 3.60
CA HIS A 9 -15.84 3.57 3.59
C HIS A 9 -15.79 2.18 4.22
N VAL A 10 -16.45 1.99 5.37
CA VAL A 10 -16.53 0.67 6.03
C VAL A 10 -17.14 -0.37 5.08
N ARG A 11 -18.24 -0.05 4.40
CA ARG A 11 -18.85 -0.96 3.41
C ARG A 11 -17.95 -1.24 2.21
N THR A 12 -17.24 -0.23 1.70
CA THR A 12 -16.30 -0.42 0.61
C THR A 12 -15.15 -1.35 1.01
N LEU A 13 -14.61 -1.20 2.22
CA LEU A 13 -13.55 -2.07 2.72
C LEU A 13 -14.06 -3.52 2.90
N GLU A 14 -15.27 -3.68 3.44
CA GLU A 14 -15.91 -4.99 3.61
C GLU A 14 -16.23 -5.66 2.26
N SER A 15 -16.74 -4.91 1.27
CA SER A 15 -17.07 -5.45 -0.05
C SER A 15 -15.84 -5.93 -0.84
N ASN A 16 -14.67 -5.35 -0.57
CA ASN A 16 -13.40 -5.78 -1.17
C ASN A 16 -12.70 -6.87 -0.32
N GLY A 17 -13.33 -7.29 0.78
CA GLY A 17 -12.81 -8.32 1.69
C GLY A 17 -11.62 -7.89 2.53
N LEU A 18 -11.30 -6.60 2.60
CA LEU A 18 -10.18 -6.09 3.40
C LEU A 18 -10.48 -6.11 4.90
N ILE A 19 -11.76 -6.04 5.26
CA ILE A 19 -12.23 -6.14 6.63
C ILE A 19 -13.45 -7.05 6.73
N ARG A 20 -13.69 -7.57 7.92
CA ARG A 20 -14.93 -8.20 8.33
C ARG A 20 -15.60 -7.33 9.38
N THR A 21 -16.92 -7.22 9.33
CA THR A 21 -17.65 -6.46 10.36
C THR A 21 -18.76 -7.26 11.00
N VAL A 22 -18.94 -7.06 12.31
CA VAL A 22 -20.01 -7.67 13.10
C VAL A 22 -20.72 -6.57 13.87
N LYS A 23 -22.06 -6.55 13.80
CA LYS A 23 -22.88 -5.57 14.53
C LYS A 23 -23.57 -6.23 15.72
N CYS A 24 -23.27 -5.75 16.93
CA CYS A 24 -23.90 -6.15 18.18
C CYS A 24 -24.61 -4.94 18.80
N GLY A 25 -25.93 -4.88 18.69
CA GLY A 25 -26.72 -3.74 19.15
C GLY A 25 -26.33 -2.43 18.46
N ARG A 26 -25.82 -1.46 19.24
CA ARG A 26 -25.33 -0.17 18.72
C ARG A 26 -23.85 -0.18 18.35
N VAL A 27 -23.13 -1.27 18.62
CA VAL A 27 -21.69 -1.39 18.35
C VAL A 27 -21.48 -2.17 17.05
N ARG A 28 -20.58 -1.69 16.21
CA ARG A 28 -20.05 -2.44 15.08
C ARG A 28 -18.55 -2.63 15.27
N THR A 29 -18.13 -3.89 15.41
CA THR A 29 -16.73 -4.27 15.45
C THR A 29 -16.25 -4.50 14.02
N CYS A 30 -15.10 -3.93 13.67
CA CYS A 30 -14.46 -4.11 12.37
C CYS A 30 -13.10 -4.76 12.61
N GLU A 31 -12.81 -5.83 11.89
CA GLU A 31 -11.56 -6.59 11.98
C GLU A 31 -10.89 -6.65 10.61
N LEU A 32 -9.57 -6.48 10.57
CA LEU A 32 -8.79 -6.56 9.33
C LEU A 32 -8.66 -8.02 8.89
N ASP A 33 -8.81 -8.27 7.59
CA ASP A 33 -8.48 -9.56 6.99
C ASP A 33 -6.98 -9.57 6.60
N ARG A 34 -6.16 -10.23 7.42
CA ARG A 34 -4.69 -10.21 7.26
C ARG A 34 -4.23 -10.86 5.96
N GLU A 35 -4.89 -11.94 5.55
CA GLU A 35 -4.53 -12.66 4.32
C GLU A 35 -4.74 -11.78 3.10
N ARG A 36 -5.86 -11.05 3.07
CA ARG A 36 -6.16 -10.08 1.99
C ARG A 36 -5.16 -8.94 1.93
N LEU A 37 -4.73 -8.44 3.10
CA LEU A 37 -3.75 -7.37 3.17
C LEU A 37 -2.35 -7.84 2.73
N ALA A 38 -1.98 -9.09 3.02
CA ALA A 38 -0.70 -9.66 2.58
C ALA A 38 -0.55 -9.63 1.05
N VAL A 39 -1.63 -9.92 0.30
CA VAL A 39 -1.59 -9.82 -1.18
C VAL A 39 -1.27 -8.40 -1.66
N VAL A 40 -1.80 -7.38 -0.98
CA VAL A 40 -1.51 -5.98 -1.29
C VAL A 40 -0.07 -5.63 -0.93
N GLU A 41 0.42 -6.15 0.20
CA GLU A 41 1.79 -5.96 0.66
C GLU A 41 2.80 -6.56 -0.33
N ASP A 42 2.57 -7.79 -0.79
CA ASP A 42 3.42 -8.46 -1.79
C ASP A 42 3.48 -7.66 -3.09
N TRP A 43 2.33 -7.18 -3.58
CA TRP A 43 2.30 -6.34 -4.78
C TRP A 43 3.04 -5.02 -4.57
N LEU A 44 2.88 -4.36 -3.42
CA LEU A 44 3.59 -3.12 -3.09
C LEU A 44 5.10 -3.35 -2.98
N ALA A 45 5.54 -4.49 -2.44
CA ALA A 45 6.94 -4.86 -2.36
C ALA A 45 7.57 -4.99 -3.76
N GLU A 46 6.86 -5.62 -4.70
CA GLU A 46 7.30 -5.72 -6.09
C GLU A 46 7.40 -4.34 -6.76
N GLN A 47 6.41 -3.47 -6.56
CA GLN A 47 6.46 -2.11 -7.11
C GLN A 47 7.63 -1.30 -6.53
N ARG A 48 7.91 -1.46 -5.23
CA ARG A 48 9.03 -0.80 -4.57
C ARG A 48 10.36 -1.24 -5.16
N ARG A 49 10.55 -2.54 -5.33
CA ARG A 49 11.76 -3.11 -5.93
C ARG A 49 12.01 -2.56 -7.34
N LEU A 50 10.98 -2.45 -8.17
CA LEU A 50 11.09 -1.87 -9.50
C LEU A 50 11.58 -0.41 -9.47
N TRP A 51 11.12 0.37 -8.49
CA TRP A 51 11.53 1.77 -8.35
C TRP A 51 12.94 1.90 -7.79
N GLU A 52 13.31 1.06 -6.84
CA GLU A 52 14.67 0.97 -6.31
C GLU A 52 15.66 0.62 -7.43
N GLU A 53 15.40 -0.43 -8.21
CA GLU A 53 16.27 -0.82 -9.35
C GLU A 53 16.40 0.27 -10.43
N ARG A 54 15.37 1.11 -10.62
CA ARG A 54 15.45 2.27 -11.53
C ARG A 54 16.29 3.39 -10.94
N THR A 55 16.15 3.62 -9.65
CA THR A 55 16.87 4.67 -8.93
C THR A 55 18.36 4.32 -8.83
N ASP A 56 18.69 3.06 -8.54
CA ASP A 56 20.07 2.57 -8.50
C ASP A 56 20.78 2.75 -9.85
N ARG A 57 20.08 2.48 -10.96
CA ARG A 57 20.63 2.71 -12.30
C ARG A 57 20.88 4.18 -12.60
N LEU A 58 20.00 5.06 -12.14
CA LEU A 58 20.18 6.50 -12.28
C LEU A 58 21.39 6.97 -11.47
N ASP A 59 21.51 6.51 -10.23
CA ASP A 59 22.64 6.82 -9.34
C ASP A 59 23.97 6.39 -9.94
N GLN A 60 24.04 5.15 -10.45
CA GLN A 60 25.21 4.64 -11.17
C GLN A 60 25.54 5.50 -12.40
N PHE A 61 24.55 5.91 -13.20
CA PHE A 61 24.79 6.73 -14.38
C PHE A 61 25.39 8.10 -14.03
N VAL A 62 24.86 8.76 -12.99
CA VAL A 62 25.34 10.07 -12.54
C VAL A 62 26.75 9.96 -11.96
N THR A 63 27.01 8.97 -11.12
CA THR A 63 28.31 8.74 -10.48
C THR A 63 29.38 8.41 -11.52
N ASN A 64 29.10 7.47 -12.44
CA ASN A 64 30.00 7.09 -13.53
C ASN A 64 30.25 8.21 -14.57
N SER A 65 29.34 9.19 -14.67
CA SER A 65 29.53 10.36 -15.55
C SER A 65 30.41 11.40 -14.88
N THR A 66 30.33 11.53 -13.55
CA THR A 66 31.12 12.47 -12.77
C THR A 66 32.60 12.06 -12.71
N GLU A 67 32.88 10.77 -12.55
CA GLU A 67 34.25 10.22 -12.56
C GLU A 67 34.95 10.39 -13.92
N ARG A 68 34.19 10.33 -15.01
CA ARG A 68 34.71 10.45 -16.39
C ARG A 68 35.01 11.89 -16.81
N ASN A 69 34.48 12.87 -16.08
CA ASN A 69 34.62 14.30 -16.39
C ASN A 69 35.65 14.99 -15.46
N THR A 70 36.25 14.25 -14.53
CA THR A 70 37.23 14.73 -13.56
C THR A 70 38.64 14.18 -13.79
N THR A 71 38.85 13.36 -14.83
CA THR A 71 40.16 12.92 -15.36
C THR A 71 40.36 13.51 -16.74
#